data_AF-A0A4W5QHZ2-F1
#
_entry.id   AF-A0A4W5QHZ2-F1
#
_cell.length_a   1.000
_cell.length_b   1.000
_cell.length_c   1.000
_cell.angle_alpha   90.00
_cell.angle_beta   90.00
_cell.angle_gamma   90.00
#
_symmetry.space_group_name_H-M   'P 1'
#
loop_
_entity.id
_entity.type
_entity.pdbx_description
1 polymer ?
#
loop_
_entity_poly.entity_id
_entity_poly.type
_entity_poly.pdbx_seq_one_letter_code
_entity_poly.pdbx_strand_id
1 'polypeptide(L)'
;MSIATPPASVNVLVPNCKIYNDASCDISADGQLLAVFIPSSQRGFPDEGILAVYSLAPHNLGEVLYTKRFGPNAISVSLSPMGCYVMVGLASRRILLHPSTDHMVAQVFRLQQPHGGETSIRMVFNVVYPMAPDQRRHVSINSARWLPDPGMGLAYGTNKGDLVICRPVSPSRAPVHEPRDQREPRAAANQPD
;
A
#
# COMPACT_ATOMS: atom_id res chain seq x y z
N MET A 1 32.98 22.39 -17.47
CA MET A 1 32.26 21.16 -17.85
C MET A 1 30.85 21.57 -18.22
N SER A 2 30.45 21.48 -19.49
CA SER A 2 29.07 21.76 -19.91
C SER A 2 28.33 20.44 -19.97
N ILE A 3 27.21 20.32 -19.27
CA ILE A 3 26.30 19.19 -19.42
C ILE A 3 25.55 19.43 -20.74
N ALA A 4 25.92 18.70 -21.78
CA ALA A 4 25.10 18.62 -22.98
C ALA A 4 23.80 17.93 -22.60
N THR A 5 22.68 18.64 -22.63
CA THR A 5 21.36 18.03 -22.48
C THR A 5 20.99 17.35 -23.78
N PRO A 6 20.84 16.01 -23.81
CA PRO A 6 20.28 15.33 -24.98
C PRO A 6 18.85 15.83 -25.26
N PRO A 7 18.29 15.57 -26.45
CA PRO A 7 16.93 15.97 -26.77
C PRO A 7 15.96 15.50 -25.68
N ALA A 8 15.05 16.38 -25.25
CA ALA A 8 14.22 16.18 -24.06
C ALA A 8 13.43 14.85 -24.05
N SER A 9 13.17 14.26 -25.22
CA SER A 9 12.45 12.99 -25.38
C SER A 9 13.30 11.74 -25.19
N VAL A 10 14.64 11.83 -25.24
CA VAL A 10 15.52 10.65 -25.21
C VAL A 10 15.58 10.01 -23.82
N ASN A 11 15.25 10.78 -22.77
CA ASN A 11 15.29 10.34 -21.37
C ASN A 11 13.89 10.20 -20.73
N VAL A 12 12.82 10.18 -21.54
CA VAL A 12 11.45 10.03 -21.03
C VAL A 12 11.07 8.55 -21.03
N LEU A 13 11.04 7.93 -19.85
CA LEU A 13 10.57 6.55 -19.70
C LEU A 13 9.04 6.46 -19.66
N VAL A 14 8.40 7.37 -18.93
CA VAL A 14 6.95 7.34 -18.70
C VAL A 14 6.33 8.66 -19.17
N PRO A 15 5.72 8.70 -20.37
CA PRO A 15 5.25 9.95 -20.96
C PRO A 15 3.99 10.50 -20.30
N ASN A 16 3.20 9.65 -19.63
CA ASN A 16 1.95 10.04 -18.97
C ASN A 16 1.88 9.41 -17.58
N CYS A 17 1.94 10.25 -16.55
CA CYS A 17 1.88 9.84 -15.15
C CYS A 17 0.67 10.47 -14.45
N LYS A 18 0.10 9.74 -13.50
CA LYS A 18 -0.81 10.28 -12.48
C LYS A 18 0.01 10.63 -11.25
N ILE A 19 0.29 11.91 -11.06
CA ILE A 19 1.05 12.43 -9.91
C ILE A 19 0.09 13.16 -8.98
N TYR A 20 -0.08 12.63 -7.77
CA TYR A 20 -0.85 13.27 -6.70
C TYR A 20 0.08 14.04 -5.76
N ASN A 21 1.25 13.47 -5.48
CA ASN A 21 2.31 14.06 -4.68
C ASN A 21 3.67 13.41 -5.03
N ASP A 22 4.71 13.80 -4.29
CA ASP A 22 6.07 13.25 -4.37
C ASP A 22 6.18 11.77 -4.00
N ALA A 23 5.16 11.19 -3.36
CA ALA A 23 5.09 9.77 -3.03
C ALA A 23 4.31 8.94 -4.07
N SER A 24 3.91 9.53 -5.21
CA SER A 24 3.22 8.82 -6.31
C SER A 24 4.14 8.02 -7.22
N CYS A 25 5.46 8.09 -7.03
CA CYS A 25 6.44 7.23 -7.67
C CYS A 25 7.52 6.77 -6.67
N ASP A 26 8.20 5.67 -7.00
CA ASP A 26 9.33 5.17 -6.21
C ASP A 26 10.32 4.41 -7.10
N ILE A 27 11.59 4.38 -6.69
CA ILE A 27 12.65 3.61 -7.34
C ILE A 27 13.09 2.48 -6.39
N SER A 28 13.32 1.27 -6.90
CA SER A 28 13.82 0.17 -6.07
C SER A 28 15.22 0.47 -5.53
N ALA A 29 15.57 -0.16 -4.41
CA ALA A 29 16.87 0.06 -3.75
C ALA A 29 18.09 -0.26 -4.64
N ASP A 30 17.94 -1.20 -5.58
CA ASP A 30 18.97 -1.57 -6.57
C ASP A 30 18.96 -0.66 -7.83
N GLY A 31 18.06 0.32 -7.88
CA GLY A 31 17.91 1.23 -9.01
C GLY A 31 17.40 0.57 -10.30
N GLN A 32 16.90 -0.67 -10.24
CA GLN A 32 16.48 -1.44 -11.42
C GLN A 32 14.99 -1.31 -11.76
N LEU A 33 14.16 -0.77 -10.87
CA LEU A 33 12.72 -0.65 -11.06
C LEU A 33 12.24 0.76 -10.77
N LEU A 34 11.28 1.24 -11.56
CA LEU A 34 10.51 2.46 -11.33
C LEU A 34 9.03 2.10 -11.19
N ALA A 35 8.46 2.32 -10.01
CA ALA A 35 7.03 2.20 -9.78
C ALA A 35 6.36 3.57 -9.91
N VAL A 36 5.28 3.67 -10.69
CA VAL A 36 4.52 4.92 -10.88
C VAL A 36 3.08 4.64 -11.27
N PHE A 37 2.16 5.56 -10.97
CA PHE A 37 0.79 5.49 -11.48
C PHE A 37 0.69 6.09 -12.89
N ILE A 38 0.00 5.40 -13.79
CA ILE A 38 -0.29 5.84 -15.16
C ILE A 38 -1.81 5.87 -15.40
N PRO A 39 -2.30 6.71 -16.33
CA PRO A 39 -3.72 6.70 -16.70
C PRO A 39 -4.10 5.41 -17.43
N SER A 40 -5.32 4.91 -17.18
CA SER A 40 -5.89 3.83 -17.98
C SER A 40 -6.22 4.31 -19.40
N SER A 41 -5.85 3.53 -20.40
CA SER A 41 -6.12 3.82 -21.82
C SER A 41 -7.57 3.50 -22.25
N GLN A 42 -8.40 2.96 -21.35
CA GLN A 42 -9.77 2.57 -21.67
C GLN A 42 -10.69 3.79 -21.78
N ARG A 43 -11.16 4.07 -23.00
CA ARG A 43 -12.20 5.06 -23.29
C ARG A 43 -13.47 4.71 -22.48
N GLY A 44 -13.85 5.58 -21.54
CA GLY A 44 -15.12 5.49 -20.82
C GLY A 44 -15.03 5.68 -19.30
N PHE A 45 -13.86 5.42 -18.69
CA PHE A 45 -13.65 5.61 -17.25
C PHE A 45 -12.38 6.43 -17.00
N PRO A 46 -12.47 7.78 -16.98
CA PRO A 46 -11.31 8.69 -16.95
C PRO A 46 -10.43 8.55 -15.69
N ASP A 47 -10.90 7.84 -14.67
CA ASP A 47 -10.32 7.88 -13.33
C ASP A 47 -9.63 6.59 -12.88
N GLU A 48 -9.55 5.55 -13.71
CA GLU A 48 -8.77 4.36 -13.34
C GLU A 48 -7.26 4.65 -13.35
N GLY A 49 -6.64 4.63 -12.17
CA GLY A 49 -5.19 4.62 -12.03
C GLY A 49 -4.67 3.18 -12.14
N ILE A 50 -3.62 3.00 -12.95
CA ILE A 50 -2.87 1.75 -13.07
C ILE A 50 -1.53 1.98 -12.38
N LEU A 51 -1.18 1.13 -11.42
CA LEU A 51 0.20 1.00 -10.99
C LEU A 51 0.95 0.28 -12.12
N ALA A 52 2.02 0.89 -12.61
CA ALA A 52 2.97 0.27 -13.52
C ALA A 52 4.37 0.27 -12.89
N VAL A 53 5.07 -0.84 -13.04
CA VAL A 53 6.48 -0.97 -12.62
C VAL A 53 7.31 -1.19 -13.88
N TYR A 54 8.13 -0.20 -14.20
CA TYR A 54 9.02 -0.15 -15.35
C TYR A 54 10.40 -0.69 -14.98
N SER A 55 11.08 -1.32 -15.92
CA SER A 55 12.50 -1.62 -15.79
C SER A 55 13.35 -0.36 -16.00
N LEU A 56 14.33 -0.19 -15.14
CA LEU A 56 15.45 0.74 -15.27
C LEU A 56 16.75 0.03 -15.65
N ALA A 57 16.72 -1.30 -15.79
CA ALA A 57 17.92 -2.06 -16.14
C ALA A 57 18.35 -1.76 -17.59
N PRO A 58 19.66 -1.66 -17.89
CA PRO A 58 20.12 -1.27 -19.23
C PRO A 58 19.63 -2.16 -20.37
N HIS A 59 19.41 -3.45 -20.12
CA HIS A 59 19.07 -4.44 -21.14
C HIS A 59 17.60 -4.42 -21.56
N ASN A 60 16.73 -3.79 -20.78
CA ASN A 60 15.29 -3.73 -21.05
C ASN A 60 14.66 -2.42 -20.52
N LEU A 61 15.43 -1.33 -20.57
CA LEU A 61 15.07 -0.01 -20.08
C LEU A 61 13.71 0.43 -20.65
N GLY A 62 12.78 0.81 -19.77
CA GLY A 62 11.46 1.32 -20.16
C GLY A 62 10.41 0.23 -20.42
N GLU A 63 10.76 -1.05 -20.34
CA GLU A 63 9.75 -2.12 -20.41
C GLU A 63 8.85 -2.10 -19.17
N VAL A 64 7.54 -2.25 -19.37
CA VAL A 64 6.57 -2.43 -18.27
C VAL A 64 6.59 -3.88 -17.83
N LEU A 65 7.16 -4.13 -16.66
CA LEU A 65 7.29 -5.48 -16.10
C LEU A 65 6.04 -5.91 -15.33
N TYR A 66 5.42 -4.99 -14.59
CA TYR A 66 4.27 -5.32 -13.73
C TYR A 66 3.17 -4.26 -13.82
N THR A 67 1.91 -4.69 -13.77
CA THR A 67 0.76 -3.79 -13.77
C THR A 67 -0.35 -4.23 -12.83
N LYS A 68 -1.08 -3.26 -12.27
CA LYS A 68 -2.27 -3.50 -11.44
C LYS A 68 -3.22 -2.29 -11.42
N ARG A 69 -4.52 -2.51 -11.60
CA ARG A 69 -5.54 -1.46 -11.47
C ARG A 69 -5.94 -1.18 -10.02
N PHE A 70 -6.08 0.10 -9.67
CA PHE A 70 -6.48 0.56 -8.33
C PHE A 70 -7.66 1.56 -8.30
N GLY A 71 -8.23 1.89 -9.46
CA GLY A 71 -9.25 2.95 -9.54
C GLY A 71 -8.68 4.33 -9.17
N PRO A 72 -9.50 5.30 -8.74
CA PRO A 72 -9.05 6.67 -8.48
C PRO A 72 -8.30 6.88 -7.16
N ASN A 73 -8.26 5.87 -6.28
CA ASN A 73 -7.87 6.09 -4.88
C ASN A 73 -6.41 5.79 -4.60
N ALA A 74 -5.66 5.18 -5.51
CA ALA A 74 -4.22 4.98 -5.29
C ALA A 74 -3.48 6.31 -5.47
N ILE A 75 -2.77 6.73 -4.44
CA ILE A 75 -2.13 8.06 -4.39
C ILE A 75 -0.65 8.01 -4.00
N SER A 76 -0.22 6.97 -3.30
CA SER A 76 1.18 6.77 -2.92
C SER A 76 1.64 5.36 -3.26
N VAL A 77 2.91 5.20 -3.62
CA VAL A 77 3.54 3.91 -3.91
C VAL A 77 4.90 3.83 -3.23
N SER A 78 5.28 2.64 -2.76
CA SER A 78 6.65 2.39 -2.34
C SER A 78 7.09 0.95 -2.59
N LEU A 79 8.27 0.78 -3.18
CA LEU A 79 8.92 -0.51 -3.42
C LEU A 79 9.63 -0.96 -2.16
N SER A 80 9.50 -2.25 -1.83
CA SER A 80 10.17 -2.83 -0.66
C SER A 80 11.70 -2.84 -0.83
N PRO A 81 12.47 -2.88 0.27
CA PRO A 81 13.94 -2.95 0.21
C PRO A 81 14.46 -4.13 -0.62
N MET A 82 13.71 -5.23 -0.66
CA MET A 82 14.06 -6.43 -1.45
C MET A 82 13.61 -6.35 -2.93
N GLY A 83 12.91 -5.29 -3.35
CA GLY A 83 12.41 -5.15 -4.71
C GLY A 83 11.32 -6.15 -5.13
N CYS A 84 10.80 -6.98 -4.22
CA CYS A 84 9.83 -8.04 -4.54
C CYS A 84 8.41 -7.77 -4.03
N TYR A 85 8.20 -6.69 -3.27
CA TYR A 85 6.89 -6.19 -2.88
C TYR A 85 6.73 -4.72 -3.23
N VAL A 86 5.48 -4.31 -3.44
CA VAL A 86 5.07 -2.93 -3.61
C VAL A 86 3.90 -2.63 -2.69
N MET A 87 3.99 -1.51 -1.99
CA MET A 87 2.92 -0.97 -1.16
C MET A 87 2.23 0.16 -1.94
N VAL A 88 0.90 0.18 -1.90
CA VAL A 88 0.07 1.21 -2.51
C VAL A 88 -0.79 1.87 -1.43
N GLY A 89 -0.54 3.16 -1.20
CA GLY A 89 -1.31 4.01 -0.30
C GLY A 89 -2.57 4.55 -0.96
N LEU A 90 -3.66 4.58 -0.19
CA LEU A 90 -5.00 4.87 -0.64
C LEU A 90 -5.54 6.18 -0.06
N ALA A 91 -6.26 6.91 -0.89
CA ALA A 91 -7.16 7.97 -0.49
C ALA A 91 -8.46 7.37 0.09
N SER A 92 -9.00 8.03 1.11
CA SER A 92 -10.31 7.68 1.65
C SER A 92 -11.39 7.81 0.57
N ARG A 93 -12.21 6.78 0.42
CA ARG A 93 -13.43 6.82 -0.40
C ARG A 93 -14.51 7.64 0.29
N ARG A 94 -15.17 8.53 -0.46
CA ARG A 94 -16.43 9.18 -0.07
C ARG A 94 -17.62 8.37 -0.63
N ILE A 95 -17.81 7.13 -0.20
CA ILE A 95 -19.01 6.37 -0.63
C ILE A 95 -19.99 6.31 0.54
N LEU A 96 -21.11 7.02 0.38
CA LEU A 96 -22.19 7.22 1.35
C LEU A 96 -23.02 5.96 1.68
N LEU A 97 -22.76 4.82 1.03
CA LEU A 97 -23.71 3.69 0.97
C LEU A 97 -23.23 2.38 1.60
N HIS A 98 -21.95 2.29 2.03
CA HIS A 98 -21.45 1.07 2.66
C HIS A 98 -20.70 1.44 3.95
N PRO A 99 -21.11 0.91 5.12
CA PRO A 99 -20.30 0.97 6.32
C PRO A 99 -19.11 0.03 6.12
N SER A 100 -18.06 0.46 5.40
CA SER A 100 -16.84 -0.33 5.30
C SER A 100 -16.15 -0.29 6.65
N THR A 101 -16.10 -1.44 7.31
CA THR A 101 -15.57 -1.62 8.68
C THR A 101 -14.06 -1.50 8.78
N ASP A 102 -13.34 -1.48 7.67
CA ASP A 102 -11.89 -1.36 7.70
C ASP A 102 -11.49 -0.01 7.11
N HIS A 103 -10.93 0.86 7.94
CA HIS A 103 -10.23 2.08 7.55
C HIS A 103 -8.94 1.71 6.80
N MET A 104 -9.07 0.97 5.70
CA MET A 104 -7.98 0.51 4.87
C MET A 104 -7.34 1.71 4.21
N VAL A 105 -6.07 1.89 4.51
CA VAL A 105 -5.28 3.05 4.09
C VAL A 105 -4.18 2.65 3.12
N ALA A 106 -3.79 1.38 3.08
CA ALA A 106 -2.83 0.87 2.10
C ALA A 106 -3.08 -0.61 1.77
N GLN A 107 -2.47 -1.07 0.69
CA GLN A 107 -2.42 -2.48 0.31
C GLN A 107 -1.00 -2.87 -0.10
N VAL A 108 -0.58 -4.07 0.28
CA VAL A 108 0.73 -4.61 -0.08
C VAL A 108 0.57 -5.75 -1.07
N PHE A 109 1.38 -5.71 -2.11
CA PHE A 109 1.39 -6.68 -3.18
C PHE A 109 2.77 -7.26 -3.38
N ARG A 110 2.82 -8.52 -3.81
CA ARG A 110 4.03 -9.21 -4.26
C ARG A 110 4.15 -9.07 -5.78
N LEU A 111 5.32 -8.69 -6.24
CA LEU A 111 5.72 -8.78 -7.64
C LEU A 111 6.07 -10.25 -7.92
N GLN A 112 5.35 -10.92 -8.82
CA GLN A 112 5.48 -12.37 -9.00
C GLN A 112 6.01 -12.75 -10.38
N GLN A 113 5.26 -12.40 -11.43
CA GLN A 113 5.58 -12.80 -12.80
C GLN A 113 5.65 -11.56 -13.69
N PRO A 114 6.86 -11.11 -14.09
CA PRO A 114 7.00 -10.06 -15.09
C PRO A 114 6.19 -10.37 -16.34
N HIS A 115 5.62 -9.34 -16.96
CA HIS A 115 4.82 -9.42 -18.19
C HIS A 115 3.48 -10.17 -18.05
N GLY A 116 3.06 -10.52 -16.83
CA GLY A 116 1.76 -11.15 -16.57
C GLY A 116 0.54 -10.21 -16.67
N GLY A 117 0.71 -8.93 -17.02
CA GLY A 117 -0.38 -7.95 -16.98
C GLY A 117 -0.98 -7.83 -15.56
N GLU A 118 -2.31 -7.87 -15.42
CA GLU A 118 -2.99 -7.76 -14.11
C GLU A 118 -2.66 -8.87 -13.11
N THR A 119 -2.17 -10.02 -13.58
CA THR A 119 -1.76 -11.15 -12.72
C THR A 119 -0.28 -11.12 -12.35
N SER A 120 0.49 -10.19 -12.91
CA SER A 120 1.92 -9.99 -12.59
C SER A 120 2.15 -9.60 -11.12
N ILE A 121 1.10 -9.03 -10.49
CA ILE A 121 1.09 -8.54 -9.11
C ILE A 121 -0.03 -9.22 -8.32
N ARG A 122 0.30 -9.77 -7.14
CA ARG A 122 -0.65 -10.43 -6.24
C ARG A 122 -0.76 -9.72 -4.90
N MET A 123 -1.99 -9.48 -4.44
CA MET A 123 -2.28 -8.90 -3.13
C MET A 123 -1.86 -9.86 -2.00
N VAL A 124 -1.18 -9.33 -0.99
CA VAL A 124 -0.67 -10.09 0.16
C VAL A 124 -1.44 -9.73 1.42
N PHE A 125 -1.58 -8.44 1.74
CA PHE A 125 -2.35 -7.98 2.90
C PHE A 125 -2.79 -6.51 2.75
N ASN A 126 -3.79 -6.13 3.55
CA ASN A 126 -4.26 -4.76 3.69
C ASN A 126 -3.63 -4.10 4.92
N VAL A 127 -3.39 -2.80 4.85
CA VAL A 127 -2.98 -1.96 5.99
C VAL A 127 -4.19 -1.16 6.43
N VAL A 128 -4.59 -1.32 7.68
CA VAL A 128 -5.77 -0.68 8.27
C VAL A 128 -5.32 0.34 9.31
N TYR A 129 -5.86 1.55 9.21
CA TYR A 129 -5.62 2.60 10.18
C TYR A 129 -6.36 2.29 11.49
N PRO A 130 -5.68 2.27 12.64
CA PRO A 130 -6.30 1.96 13.92
C PRO A 130 -7.18 3.13 14.37
N MET A 131 -8.47 3.05 14.05
CA MET A 131 -9.46 4.06 14.42
C MET A 131 -10.42 3.51 15.47
N ALA A 132 -10.76 4.32 16.46
CA ALA A 132 -11.79 3.95 17.42
C ALA A 132 -13.17 3.90 16.72
N PRO A 133 -14.07 2.96 17.09
CA PRO A 133 -15.34 2.74 16.39
C PRO A 133 -16.27 3.96 16.31
N ASP A 134 -16.13 4.89 17.26
CA ASP A 134 -16.86 6.15 17.35
C ASP A 134 -16.31 7.24 16.41
N GLN A 135 -15.07 7.11 15.96
CA GLN A 135 -14.43 8.05 15.05
C GLN A 135 -14.60 7.61 13.59
N ARG A 136 -15.79 7.74 13.03
CA ARG A 136 -15.97 7.54 11.57
C ARG A 136 -15.50 8.77 10.80
N ARG A 137 -14.19 8.89 10.56
CA ARG A 137 -13.63 9.96 9.70
C ARG A 137 -12.90 9.38 8.49
N HIS A 138 -12.93 10.15 7.41
CA HIS A 138 -12.12 9.89 6.22
C HIS A 138 -10.64 10.07 6.54
N VAL A 139 -9.84 9.01 6.36
CA VAL A 139 -8.39 8.99 6.56
C VAL A 139 -7.72 8.53 5.25
N SER A 140 -6.76 9.31 4.77
CA SER A 140 -5.97 9.03 3.57
C SER A 140 -4.49 8.96 3.93
N ILE A 141 -3.72 8.10 3.26
CA ILE A 141 -2.26 8.15 3.32
C ILE A 141 -1.76 9.31 2.47
N ASN A 142 -0.92 10.18 3.03
CA ASN A 142 -0.19 11.16 2.22
C ASN A 142 1.07 10.54 1.65
N SER A 143 1.84 9.83 2.49
CA SER A 143 3.07 9.17 2.12
C SER A 143 3.24 7.92 2.96
N ALA A 144 3.68 6.83 2.35
CA ALA A 144 4.00 5.60 3.02
C ALA A 144 5.29 5.00 2.46
N ARG A 145 6.16 4.51 3.34
CA ARG A 145 7.48 3.99 3.00
C ARG A 145 7.74 2.70 3.74
N TRP A 146 8.47 1.80 3.09
CA TRP A 146 9.04 0.66 3.79
C TRP A 146 10.12 1.12 4.76
N LEU A 147 10.19 0.43 5.91
CA LEU A 147 11.34 0.57 6.78
C LEU A 147 12.58 -0.07 6.11
N PRO A 148 13.80 0.41 6.43
CA PRO A 148 15.00 0.11 5.65
C PRO A 148 15.31 -1.39 5.52
N ASP A 149 15.15 -2.15 6.60
CA ASP A 149 15.48 -3.57 6.59
C ASP A 149 14.25 -4.46 6.36
N PRO A 150 14.41 -5.57 5.60
CA PRO A 150 13.35 -6.55 5.42
C PRO A 150 12.78 -7.04 6.76
N GLY A 151 11.45 -7.12 6.85
CA GLY A 151 10.75 -7.57 8.06
C GLY A 151 10.57 -6.50 9.14
N MET A 152 11.09 -5.28 8.97
CA MET A 152 10.83 -4.19 9.92
C MET A 152 9.42 -3.61 9.83
N GLY A 153 8.83 -3.61 8.63
CA GLY A 153 7.47 -3.11 8.38
C GLY A 153 7.41 -1.82 7.57
N LEU A 154 6.45 -0.95 7.88
CA LEU A 154 6.11 0.26 7.12
C LEU A 154 5.98 1.47 8.06
N ALA A 155 6.27 2.65 7.55
CA ALA A 155 5.89 3.92 8.18
C ALA A 155 5.00 4.72 7.22
N TYR A 156 3.94 5.34 7.72
CA TYR A 156 3.08 6.18 6.89
C TYR A 156 2.54 7.40 7.63
N GLY A 157 2.37 8.48 6.88
CA GLY A 157 1.72 9.71 7.32
C GLY A 157 0.29 9.82 6.79
N THR A 158 -0.63 10.33 7.60
CA THR A 158 -2.03 10.54 7.21
C THR A 158 -2.36 12.01 6.97
N ASN A 159 -3.46 12.27 6.26
CA ASN A 159 -4.06 13.60 6.14
C ASN A 159 -4.64 14.17 7.45
N LYS A 160 -4.56 13.44 8.57
CA LYS A 160 -4.92 13.90 9.91
C LYS A 160 -3.73 14.40 10.70
N GLY A 161 -2.51 14.25 10.17
CA GLY A 161 -1.28 14.59 10.88
C GLY A 161 -0.70 13.44 11.69
N ASP A 162 -1.24 12.22 11.56
CA ASP A 162 -0.70 11.06 12.25
C ASP A 162 0.52 10.52 11.49
N LEU A 163 1.55 10.11 12.25
CA LEU A 163 2.66 9.30 11.76
C LEU A 163 2.57 7.94 12.45
N VAL A 164 2.38 6.88 11.65
CA VAL A 164 2.17 5.52 12.15
C VAL A 164 3.31 4.63 11.68
N ILE A 165 3.84 3.81 12.59
CA ILE A 165 4.80 2.75 12.27
C ILE A 165 4.11 1.41 12.49
N CYS A 166 3.94 0.65 11.42
CA CYS A 166 3.41 -0.72 11.46
C CYS A 166 4.57 -1.72 11.39
N ARG A 167 4.69 -2.57 12.42
CA ARG A 167 5.67 -3.66 12.42
C ARG A 167 4.96 -5.01 12.29
N PRO A 168 5.55 -6.00 11.60
CA PRO A 168 5.04 -7.36 11.63
C PRO A 168 5.04 -7.89 13.06
N VAL A 169 3.97 -8.56 13.45
CA VAL A 169 3.91 -9.25 14.74
C VAL A 169 4.59 -10.61 14.57
N SER A 170 5.65 -10.87 15.33
CA SER A 170 6.22 -12.21 15.39
C SER A 170 5.16 -13.18 15.95
N PRO A 171 4.94 -14.35 15.35
CA PRO A 171 3.91 -15.28 15.82
C PRO A 171 4.09 -15.70 17.30
N SER A 172 5.30 -15.63 17.85
CA SER A 172 5.58 -15.89 19.27
C SER A 172 5.14 -14.79 20.25
N ARG A 173 4.69 -13.63 19.75
CA ARG A 173 4.27 -12.46 20.54
C ARG A 173 2.80 -12.09 20.37
N ALA A 174 2.02 -12.90 19.64
CA ALA A 174 0.56 -12.73 19.68
C ALA A 174 0.12 -12.89 21.14
N PRO A 175 -0.65 -11.94 21.71
CA PRO A 175 -1.11 -12.06 23.08
C PRO A 175 -1.89 -13.37 23.21
N VAL A 176 -1.36 -14.27 24.04
CA VAL A 176 -2.08 -15.48 24.43
C VAL A 176 -3.40 -14.98 25.01
N HIS A 177 -4.49 -15.34 24.36
CA HIS A 177 -5.81 -15.05 24.86
C HIS A 177 -5.96 -15.87 26.16
N GLU A 178 -5.68 -15.25 27.31
CA GLU A 178 -5.98 -15.90 28.59
C GLU A 178 -7.46 -16.26 28.58
N PRO A 179 -7.82 -17.53 28.78
CA PRO A 179 -9.22 -17.91 28.90
C PRO A 179 -9.78 -17.15 30.11
N ARG A 180 -10.80 -16.33 29.86
CA ARG A 180 -11.55 -15.66 30.93
C ARG A 180 -12.06 -16.76 31.86
N ASP A 181 -11.54 -16.76 33.09
CA ASP A 181 -12.07 -17.57 34.19
C ASP A 181 -13.57 -17.33 34.28
N GLN A 182 -14.35 -18.29 33.78
CA GLN A 182 -15.78 -18.38 34.07
C GLN A 182 -15.89 -18.81 35.53
N ARG A 183 -15.84 -17.85 36.46
CA ARG A 183 -16.27 -18.11 37.84
C ARG A 183 -17.75 -18.40 37.80
N GLU A 184 -18.10 -19.68 37.88
CA GLU A 184 -19.45 -20.14 38.19
C GLU A 184 -19.95 -19.43 39.47
N PRO A 185 -21.18 -18.89 39.48
CA PRO A 185 -21.78 -18.42 40.72
C PRO A 185 -22.06 -19.65 41.60
N ARG A 186 -21.40 -19.71 42.76
CA ARG A 186 -21.69 -20.71 43.80
C ARG A 186 -23.16 -20.63 44.18
N ALA A 187 -23.89 -21.71 43.97
CA ALA A 187 -25.26 -21.89 44.42
C ALA A 187 -25.33 -21.68 45.95
N ALA A 188 -26.27 -20.82 46.38
CA ALA A 188 -26.62 -20.67 47.78
C ALA A 188 -27.25 -21.98 48.28
N ALA A 189 -26.60 -22.62 49.24
CA ALA A 189 -27.17 -23.75 49.96
C ALA A 189 -28.27 -23.24 50.90
N ASN A 190 -29.52 -23.64 50.64
CA ASN A 190 -30.61 -23.55 51.60
C ASN A 190 -30.30 -24.48 52.79
N GLN A 191 -30.38 -23.97 54.01
CA GLN A 191 -30.60 -24.78 55.22
C GLN A 191 -32.00 -24.45 55.77
N PRO A 192 -32.81 -25.46 56.15
CA PRO A 192 -34.07 -25.23 56.83
C PRO A 192 -33.89 -25.22 58.35
N ASP A 193 -34.68 -24.40 59.02
CA ASP A 193 -35.24 -24.66 60.34
C ASP A 193 -36.76 -24.43 60.25
#